data_AF-A0A521X538-F1
#
_entry.id   AF-A0A521X538-F1
#
_cell.length_a   1.000
_cell.length_b   1.000
_cell.length_c   1.000
_cell.angle_alpha   90.00
_cell.angle_beta   90.00
_cell.angle_gamma   90.00
#
_symmetry.space_group_name_H-M   'P 1'
#
loop_
_entity.id
_entity.type
_entity.pdbx_description
1 polymer ?
#
loop_
_entity_poly.entity_id
_entity_poly.type
_entity_poly.pdbx_seq_one_letter_code
_entity_poly.pdbx_strand_id
1 'polypeptide(L)'
;MTEDQEICEFKPPEKFNDPNYNCSHPSTRDGLCIFHIYKYTEQEKQAMAQEERMAAEEIDEQFRQLFLRLLENEEEDLEVEVCDFCYFHFPTIDLSQRQFTKPIKLIGAKFSDKTDFMMAKFNNNTVFRKALFGNETNFREVEFGNEIDFKDVEFGNETNFREAKFGNEIDFAGAEFGNKTNFISARFGNKTDFRCTKFGDHTNFSDSTFVNMADFGYAKLGNKADFYGAKFGSRAVFLRTKFGDEAYFWDAKFDNNAVFMDAEFGDGANFCEAKFGDEIIFLKAKFGIRAYFRKTKFGNKISFMKAEFGSETNFWYAKFGDGIIFNSAKFGNKTIFWQAEFGNETSFGKAEFGNEADFKGTEFGNKTIFSGTVFNGKANFEGDQIFKRACFFTGVGLNEKAEIIFIKVDLSQTSFLDSDLERIRFRDVIWPRKGRRRGLWDEFQFDRISFYEKQHDYEKIAENYRQLVLNYEAKRDFDTAEDFHIGEMEMRRKKKRAIANTKAYNAAEAKCFWAERMWRGWGLIQEWINGYAVYRFLSKYGTSYLHGMMV
;
A
#
# COMPACT_ATOMS: atom_id res chain seq x y z
N MET A 1 -13.62 47.21 55.19
CA MET A 1 -13.77 48.10 54.02
C MET A 1 -13.59 47.22 52.81
N THR A 2 -14.65 47.09 52.03
CA THR A 2 -14.77 46.29 50.81
C THR A 2 -13.97 46.97 49.71
N GLU A 3 -12.75 46.50 49.44
CA GLU A 3 -12.10 46.80 48.17
C GLU A 3 -12.74 45.88 47.14
N ASP A 4 -13.45 46.48 46.18
CA ASP A 4 -13.93 45.80 44.98
C ASP A 4 -12.71 45.22 44.26
N GLN A 5 -12.39 43.95 44.50
CA GLN A 5 -11.36 43.26 43.71
C GLN A 5 -11.84 43.22 42.27
N GLU A 6 -11.14 43.93 41.40
CA GLU A 6 -11.40 43.89 39.96
C GLU A 6 -11.32 42.44 39.47
N ILE A 7 -12.29 42.04 38.64
CA ILE A 7 -12.35 40.70 38.07
C ILE A 7 -11.47 40.66 36.81
N CYS A 8 -10.83 39.52 36.56
CA CYS A 8 -10.01 39.33 35.37
C CYS A 8 -10.76 39.64 34.05
N GLU A 9 -10.20 40.52 33.23
CA GLU A 9 -10.76 40.98 31.95
C GLU A 9 -10.41 40.09 30.75
N PHE A 10 -9.78 38.93 30.98
CA PHE A 10 -9.34 38.05 29.90
C PHE A 10 -10.52 37.62 29.02
N LYS A 11 -10.33 37.73 27.70
CA LYS A 11 -11.24 37.18 26.69
C LYS A 11 -10.47 36.23 25.76
N PRO A 12 -11.02 35.04 25.46
CA PRO A 12 -10.41 34.13 24.53
C PRO A 12 -10.23 34.81 23.16
N PRO A 13 -9.09 34.59 22.47
CA PRO A 13 -8.90 35.09 21.12
C PRO A 13 -10.02 34.61 20.17
N GLU A 14 -10.35 35.41 19.14
CA GLU A 14 -11.45 35.11 18.20
C GLU A 14 -11.39 33.68 17.61
N LYS A 15 -10.17 33.12 17.41
CA LYS A 15 -9.96 31.75 16.92
C LYS A 15 -10.54 30.64 17.82
N PHE A 16 -10.82 30.95 19.09
CA PHE A 16 -11.43 30.02 20.04
C PHE A 16 -12.95 30.17 20.09
N ASN A 17 -13.50 31.34 19.72
CA ASN A 17 -14.91 31.70 19.64
C ASN A 17 -15.75 31.16 20.82
N ASP A 18 -15.41 31.61 22.03
CA ASP A 18 -16.26 31.46 23.21
C ASP A 18 -16.69 32.85 23.71
N PRO A 19 -17.80 33.40 23.20
CA PRO A 19 -18.28 34.72 23.59
C PRO A 19 -18.82 34.74 25.03
N ASN A 20 -19.05 33.58 25.64
CA ASN A 20 -19.60 33.46 26.98
C ASN A 20 -18.53 33.24 28.05
N TYR A 21 -17.25 33.09 27.67
CA TYR A 21 -16.18 32.92 28.64
C TYR A 21 -16.05 34.15 29.55
N ASN A 22 -16.09 33.89 30.86
CA ASN A 22 -15.88 34.90 31.88
C ASN A 22 -15.05 34.32 33.02
N CYS A 23 -13.86 34.87 33.25
CA CYS A 23 -13.01 34.47 34.36
C CYS A 23 -13.60 35.01 35.68
N SER A 24 -13.66 34.17 36.72
CA SER A 24 -14.10 34.57 38.07
C SER A 24 -12.95 34.92 39.02
N HIS A 25 -11.70 34.78 38.58
CA HIS A 25 -10.53 35.01 39.42
C HIS A 25 -10.23 36.51 39.57
N PRO A 26 -9.77 36.94 40.76
CA PRO A 26 -9.38 38.33 40.99
C PRO A 26 -8.23 38.72 40.06
N SER A 27 -8.31 39.91 39.48
CA SER A 27 -7.25 40.47 38.66
C SER A 27 -6.01 40.77 39.50
N THR A 28 -4.86 40.70 38.87
CA THR A 28 -3.58 41.19 39.38
C THR A 28 -3.28 42.55 38.73
N ARG A 29 -2.01 42.95 38.63
CA ARG A 29 -1.64 44.16 37.88
C ARG A 29 -2.01 43.95 36.41
N ASP A 30 -2.53 45.00 35.76
CA ASP A 30 -2.90 45.04 34.33
C ASP A 30 -4.19 44.28 33.93
N GLY A 31 -5.15 44.10 34.85
CA GLY A 31 -6.50 43.60 34.53
C GLY A 31 -6.59 42.08 34.29
N LEU A 32 -5.48 41.36 34.40
CA LEU A 32 -5.41 39.90 34.23
C LEU A 32 -5.14 39.20 35.57
N CYS A 33 -5.77 38.05 35.82
CA CYS A 33 -5.44 37.22 36.98
C CYS A 33 -4.14 36.42 36.76
N ILE A 34 -3.59 35.85 37.83
CA ILE A 34 -2.37 35.01 37.80
C ILE A 34 -2.43 33.88 36.76
N PHE A 35 -3.62 33.35 36.47
CA PHE A 35 -3.86 32.28 35.50
C PHE A 35 -3.88 32.73 34.02
N HIS A 36 -4.05 34.02 33.74
CA HIS A 36 -4.17 34.55 32.37
C HIS A 36 -3.03 35.49 31.97
N ILE A 37 -2.21 35.95 32.93
CA ILE A 37 -0.98 36.68 32.59
C ILE A 37 -0.01 35.79 31.80
N TYR A 38 0.79 36.41 30.94
CA TYR A 38 1.79 35.72 30.13
C TYR A 38 2.84 35.03 31.01
N LYS A 39 3.26 33.82 30.62
CA LYS A 39 4.34 33.07 31.26
C LYS A 39 5.49 32.94 30.27
N TYR A 40 6.67 33.38 30.67
CA TYR A 40 7.86 33.33 29.84
C TYR A 40 8.40 31.91 29.75
N THR A 41 9.07 31.61 28.65
CA THR A 41 9.91 30.41 28.49
C THR A 41 11.19 30.55 29.33
N GLU A 42 11.83 29.42 29.64
CA GLU A 42 13.13 29.42 30.31
C GLU A 42 14.20 30.12 29.47
N GLN A 43 14.12 30.02 28.13
CA GLN A 43 15.04 30.73 27.24
C GLN A 43 14.85 32.25 27.32
N GLU A 44 13.60 32.74 27.34
CA GLU A 44 13.30 34.16 27.52
C GLU A 44 13.80 34.66 28.88
N LYS A 45 13.54 33.92 29.96
CA LYS A 45 14.03 34.27 31.32
C LYS A 45 15.54 34.33 31.40
N GLN A 46 16.25 33.40 30.74
CA GLN A 46 17.71 33.40 30.69
C GLN A 46 18.28 34.60 29.94
N ALA A 47 17.52 35.21 29.04
CA ALA A 47 17.91 36.41 28.31
C ALA A 47 17.59 37.73 29.04
N MET A 48 16.82 37.69 30.13
CA MET A 48 16.42 38.87 30.91
C MET A 48 17.50 39.35 31.88
N ALA A 49 17.36 40.60 32.33
CA ALA A 49 18.11 41.09 33.48
C ALA A 49 17.72 40.30 34.75
N GLN A 50 18.64 40.20 35.72
CA GLN A 50 18.44 39.38 36.91
C GLN A 50 17.17 39.74 37.70
N GLU A 51 16.87 41.03 37.85
CA GLU A 51 15.68 41.51 38.57
C GLU A 51 14.37 41.11 37.88
N GLU A 52 14.30 41.28 36.55
CA GLU A 52 13.13 40.90 35.73
C GLU A 52 12.91 39.39 35.76
N ARG A 53 14.01 38.62 35.64
CA ARG A 53 13.99 37.17 35.75
C ARG A 53 13.44 36.71 37.12
N MET A 54 13.92 37.29 38.21
CA MET A 54 13.43 36.94 39.56
C MET A 54 11.95 37.25 39.72
N ALA A 55 11.47 38.38 39.19
CA ALA A 55 10.04 38.73 39.22
C ALA A 55 9.19 37.75 38.41
N ALA A 56 9.66 37.30 37.24
CA ALA A 56 8.99 36.28 36.43
C ALA A 56 8.97 34.91 37.14
N GLU A 57 10.08 34.51 37.76
CA GLU A 57 10.17 33.26 38.55
C GLU A 57 9.25 33.29 39.78
N GLU A 58 9.10 34.45 40.44
CA GLU A 58 8.16 34.63 41.55
C GLU A 58 6.70 34.48 41.10
N ILE A 59 6.33 35.08 39.96
CA ILE A 59 5.00 34.92 39.35
C ILE A 59 4.69 33.46 39.04
N ASP A 60 5.66 32.73 38.51
CA ASP A 60 5.51 31.32 38.17
C ASP A 60 5.32 30.45 39.42
N GLU A 61 6.04 30.77 40.50
CA GLU A 61 5.88 30.07 41.77
C GLU A 61 4.53 30.34 42.41
N GLN A 62 4.08 31.61 42.41
CA GLN A 62 2.74 31.97 42.87
C GLN A 62 1.66 31.24 42.07
N PHE A 63 1.81 31.15 40.74
CA PHE A 63 0.92 30.37 39.89
C PHE A 63 0.88 28.91 40.32
N ARG A 64 2.04 28.23 40.47
CA ARG A 64 2.10 26.81 40.82
C ARG A 64 1.40 26.53 42.14
N GLN A 65 1.65 27.35 43.17
CA GLN A 65 1.03 27.20 44.48
C GLN A 65 -0.49 27.38 44.43
N LEU A 66 -0.97 28.40 43.69
CA LEU A 66 -2.40 28.67 43.56
C LEU A 66 -3.11 27.62 42.71
N PHE A 67 -2.50 27.17 41.61
CA PHE A 67 -3.05 26.14 40.74
C PHE A 67 -3.18 24.80 41.45
N LEU A 68 -2.14 24.34 42.15
CA LEU A 68 -2.18 23.07 42.86
C LEU A 68 -3.25 23.08 43.96
N ARG A 69 -3.39 24.20 44.69
CA ARG A 69 -4.46 24.37 45.69
C ARG A 69 -5.84 24.38 45.04
N LEU A 70 -6.01 25.10 43.92
CA LEU A 70 -7.27 25.14 43.18
C LEU A 70 -7.67 23.74 42.71
N LEU A 71 -6.73 23.00 42.11
CA LEU A 71 -6.92 21.64 41.64
C LEU A 71 -7.30 20.70 42.79
N GLU A 72 -6.63 20.78 43.94
CA GLU A 72 -6.97 19.97 45.13
C GLU A 72 -8.38 20.27 45.62
N ASN A 73 -8.74 21.55 45.74
CA ASN A 73 -10.09 21.94 46.15
C ASN A 73 -11.15 21.45 45.16
N GLU A 74 -10.93 21.62 43.85
CA GLU A 74 -11.86 21.16 42.82
C GLU A 74 -11.99 19.63 42.78
N GLU A 75 -10.93 18.86 43.04
CA GLU A 75 -10.98 17.41 43.14
C GLU A 75 -11.74 16.93 44.40
N GLU A 76 -11.64 17.65 45.53
CA GLU A 76 -12.32 17.30 46.78
C GLU A 76 -13.80 17.74 46.84
N ASP A 77 -14.17 18.82 46.14
CA ASP A 77 -15.51 19.40 46.20
C ASP A 77 -16.56 18.55 45.46
N LEU A 78 -17.52 17.98 46.19
CA LEU A 78 -18.56 17.12 45.61
C LEU A 78 -19.49 17.83 44.60
N GLU A 79 -19.58 19.17 44.63
CA GLU A 79 -20.39 19.94 43.68
C GLU A 79 -19.69 20.17 42.34
N VAL A 80 -18.36 20.04 42.31
CA VAL A 80 -17.58 20.18 41.07
C VAL A 80 -17.64 18.89 40.27
N GLU A 81 -18.38 18.91 39.17
CA GLU A 81 -18.49 17.77 38.25
C GLU A 81 -17.32 17.68 37.26
N VAL A 82 -16.70 18.81 36.93
CA VAL A 82 -15.61 18.94 35.95
C VAL A 82 -14.66 20.04 36.42
N CYS A 83 -13.36 19.75 36.43
CA CYS A 83 -12.34 20.76 36.70
C CYS A 83 -12.08 21.57 35.43
N ASP A 84 -12.36 22.87 35.45
CA ASP A 84 -12.32 23.74 34.28
C ASP A 84 -11.16 24.74 34.35
N PHE A 85 -10.12 24.46 33.57
CA PHE A 85 -8.90 25.27 33.46
C PHE A 85 -8.72 25.79 32.03
N CYS A 86 -9.83 26.05 31.32
CA CYS A 86 -9.77 26.58 29.97
C CYS A 86 -8.99 27.90 29.92
N TYR A 87 -8.17 28.05 28.88
CA TYR A 87 -7.38 29.25 28.60
C TYR A 87 -6.32 29.66 29.64
N PHE A 88 -6.05 28.82 30.64
CA PHE A 88 -4.98 29.08 31.61
C PHE A 88 -3.62 29.10 30.91
N HIS A 89 -2.75 30.02 31.34
CA HIS A 89 -1.36 30.14 30.92
C HIS A 89 -0.45 29.55 32.01
N PHE A 90 0.02 28.32 31.77
CA PHE A 90 0.91 27.57 32.63
C PHE A 90 2.38 27.95 32.34
N PRO A 91 3.19 28.21 33.37
CA PRO A 91 4.65 28.22 33.24
C PRO A 91 5.17 26.78 33.12
N THR A 92 6.48 26.59 33.25
CA THR A 92 7.04 25.27 33.53
C THR A 92 6.35 24.65 34.74
N ILE A 93 5.77 23.46 34.56
CA ILE A 93 4.97 22.77 35.57
C ILE A 93 5.23 21.26 35.57
N ASP A 94 5.34 20.70 36.77
CA ASP A 94 5.46 19.26 37.02
C ASP A 94 4.16 18.75 37.64
N LEU A 95 3.46 17.91 36.89
CA LEU A 95 2.26 17.17 37.27
C LEU A 95 2.49 15.66 37.15
N SER A 96 3.75 15.23 37.22
CA SER A 96 4.14 13.83 37.17
C SER A 96 3.51 13.05 38.33
N GLN A 97 3.14 11.80 38.06
CA GLN A 97 2.51 10.86 38.99
C GLN A 97 1.17 11.32 39.60
N ARG A 98 0.66 12.49 39.19
CA ARG A 98 -0.60 13.03 39.71
C ARG A 98 -1.77 12.19 39.24
N GLN A 99 -2.77 12.05 40.11
CA GLN A 99 -4.04 11.43 39.76
C GLN A 99 -5.12 12.51 39.66
N PHE A 100 -5.78 12.53 38.52
CA PHE A 100 -6.94 13.36 38.24
C PHE A 100 -8.16 12.45 38.24
N THR A 101 -9.00 12.61 39.26
CA THR A 101 -10.15 11.72 39.45
C THR A 101 -11.39 12.26 38.77
N LYS A 102 -11.44 13.56 38.49
CA LYS A 102 -12.55 14.21 37.78
C LYS A 102 -12.22 14.45 36.31
N PRO A 103 -13.24 14.66 35.46
CA PRO A 103 -13.02 15.16 34.10
C PRO A 103 -12.31 16.51 34.12
N ILE A 104 -11.39 16.74 33.17
CA ILE A 104 -10.59 17.97 33.10
C ILE A 104 -10.78 18.64 31.74
N LYS A 105 -11.00 19.96 31.76
CA LYS A 105 -10.98 20.81 30.57
C LYS A 105 -9.81 21.78 30.60
N LEU A 106 -9.01 21.73 29.56
CA LEU A 106 -7.85 22.58 29.29
C LEU A 106 -7.96 23.16 27.87
N ILE A 107 -9.18 23.51 27.45
CA ILE A 107 -9.44 24.03 26.10
C ILE A 107 -8.70 25.35 25.93
N GLY A 108 -7.86 25.44 24.90
CA GLY A 108 -7.08 26.65 24.63
C GLY A 108 -6.06 27.03 25.72
N ALA A 109 -5.79 26.14 26.68
CA ALA A 109 -4.73 26.34 27.67
C ALA A 109 -3.37 26.46 26.98
N LYS A 110 -2.45 27.23 27.56
CA LYS A 110 -1.10 27.41 27.05
C LYS A 110 -0.09 27.00 28.09
N PHE A 111 0.79 26.08 27.75
CA PHE A 111 1.95 25.73 28.56
C PHE A 111 3.17 26.37 27.91
N SER A 112 3.80 27.34 28.57
CA SER A 112 4.81 28.19 27.93
C SER A 112 6.07 27.43 27.51
N ASP A 113 6.51 26.48 28.33
CA ASP A 113 7.77 25.76 28.12
C ASP A 113 7.63 24.27 28.48
N LYS A 114 8.29 23.79 29.54
CA LYS A 114 8.33 22.37 29.90
C LYS A 114 7.09 21.97 30.69
N THR A 115 6.44 20.89 30.27
CA THR A 115 5.29 20.32 30.98
C THR A 115 5.51 18.84 31.23
N ASP A 116 5.45 18.42 32.49
CA ASP A 116 5.62 17.01 32.86
C ASP A 116 4.32 16.38 33.36
N PHE A 117 3.86 15.33 32.69
CA PHE A 117 2.75 14.45 33.04
C PHE A 117 3.22 12.98 33.13
N MET A 118 4.52 12.74 33.35
CA MET A 118 5.08 11.40 33.44
C MET A 118 4.35 10.60 34.50
N MET A 119 3.85 9.41 34.13
CA MET A 119 3.09 8.52 35.01
C MET A 119 1.82 9.15 35.63
N ALA A 120 1.35 10.29 35.13
CA ALA A 120 0.08 10.86 35.55
C ALA A 120 -1.08 9.97 35.12
N LYS A 121 -2.20 10.03 35.87
CA LYS A 121 -3.41 9.26 35.58
C LYS A 121 -4.61 10.17 35.48
N PHE A 122 -5.29 10.13 34.35
CA PHE A 122 -6.55 10.81 34.12
C PHE A 122 -7.65 9.76 34.08
N ASN A 123 -8.40 9.64 35.18
CA ASN A 123 -9.38 8.54 35.33
C ASN A 123 -10.66 8.77 34.52
N ASN A 124 -10.88 10.00 34.04
CA ASN A 124 -12.08 10.42 33.33
C ASN A 124 -11.74 11.13 32.02
N ASN A 125 -12.78 11.66 31.35
CA ASN A 125 -12.62 12.36 30.08
C ASN A 125 -11.74 13.60 30.26
N THR A 126 -10.77 13.78 29.36
CA THR A 126 -9.84 14.91 29.39
C THR A 126 -9.86 15.64 28.07
N VAL A 127 -9.97 16.97 28.10
CA VAL A 127 -10.08 17.81 26.91
C VAL A 127 -8.93 18.80 26.88
N PHE A 128 -8.01 18.62 25.94
CA PHE A 128 -6.93 19.56 25.62
C PHE A 128 -7.19 20.33 24.34
N ARG A 129 -8.38 20.24 23.74
CA ARG A 129 -8.70 20.83 22.43
C ARG A 129 -8.14 22.25 22.25
N LYS A 130 -7.39 22.47 21.16
CA LYS A 130 -6.69 23.73 20.84
C LYS A 130 -5.71 24.24 21.90
N ALA A 131 -5.30 23.42 22.86
CA ALA A 131 -4.21 23.77 23.77
C ALA A 131 -2.89 23.93 23.01
N LEU A 132 -2.01 24.74 23.58
CA LEU A 132 -0.66 24.98 23.08
C LEU A 132 0.33 24.47 24.12
N PHE A 133 1.11 23.46 23.76
CA PHE A 133 2.22 23.00 24.56
C PHE A 133 3.52 23.60 24.03
N GLY A 134 4.33 24.15 24.94
CA GLY A 134 5.59 24.79 24.65
C GLY A 134 6.67 23.80 24.22
N ASN A 135 7.92 24.14 24.55
CA ASN A 135 9.10 23.47 24.01
C ASN A 135 9.11 21.94 24.19
N GLU A 136 8.86 21.45 25.40
CA GLU A 136 8.97 20.03 25.75
C GLU A 136 7.75 19.57 26.55
N THR A 137 7.13 18.46 26.14
CA THR A 137 6.03 17.85 26.90
C THR A 137 6.25 16.36 27.13
N ASN A 138 6.23 15.96 28.40
CA ASN A 138 6.50 14.60 28.83
C ASN A 138 5.21 13.90 29.27
N PHE A 139 4.71 12.99 28.46
CA PHE A 139 3.58 12.08 28.74
C PHE A 139 4.05 10.62 28.89
N ARG A 140 5.32 10.41 29.28
CA ARG A 140 5.86 9.06 29.42
C ARG A 140 5.05 8.28 30.45
N GLU A 141 4.60 7.07 30.09
CA GLU A 141 3.83 6.19 30.97
C GLU A 141 2.52 6.80 31.52
N VAL A 142 2.00 7.86 30.88
CA VAL A 142 0.70 8.45 31.26
C VAL A 142 -0.44 7.47 30.99
N GLU A 143 -1.46 7.48 31.84
CA GLU A 143 -2.68 6.68 31.65
C GLU A 143 -3.90 7.60 31.51
N PHE A 144 -4.54 7.57 30.34
CA PHE A 144 -5.87 8.16 30.13
C PHE A 144 -6.90 7.04 30.17
N GLY A 145 -7.78 7.04 31.17
CA GLY A 145 -8.72 5.96 31.43
C GLY A 145 -9.87 5.88 30.42
N ASN A 146 -10.36 7.04 29.95
CA ASN A 146 -11.54 7.15 29.10
C ASN A 146 -11.21 7.86 27.77
N GLU A 147 -11.99 8.88 27.41
CA GLU A 147 -11.85 9.63 26.16
C GLU A 147 -10.88 10.80 26.35
N ILE A 148 -10.05 11.05 25.34
CA ILE A 148 -9.20 12.24 25.31
C ILE A 148 -9.28 12.99 23.98
N ASP A 149 -9.54 14.28 24.10
CA ASP A 149 -9.66 15.21 22.98
C ASP A 149 -8.40 16.10 22.91
N PHE A 150 -7.47 15.73 22.00
CA PHE A 150 -6.32 16.53 21.58
C PHE A 150 -6.57 17.19 20.21
N LYS A 151 -7.83 17.41 19.83
CA LYS A 151 -8.15 17.98 18.54
C LYS A 151 -7.60 19.39 18.40
N ASP A 152 -7.01 19.67 17.24
CA ASP A 152 -6.39 20.96 16.92
C ASP A 152 -5.31 21.43 17.95
N VAL A 153 -4.71 20.51 18.72
CA VAL A 153 -3.65 20.84 19.69
C VAL A 153 -2.33 21.09 18.97
N GLU A 154 -1.57 22.08 19.45
CA GLU A 154 -0.23 22.35 18.98
C GLU A 154 0.77 21.91 20.07
N PHE A 155 1.61 20.94 19.76
CA PHE A 155 2.75 20.57 20.58
C PHE A 155 4.02 21.18 20.00
N GLY A 156 4.86 21.77 20.86
CA GLY A 156 6.12 22.36 20.46
C GLY A 156 7.18 21.33 20.07
N ASN A 157 8.45 21.62 20.36
CA ASN A 157 9.58 20.94 19.72
C ASN A 157 9.65 19.44 19.98
N GLU A 158 9.42 19.00 21.21
CA GLU A 158 9.51 17.59 21.59
C GLU A 158 8.30 17.13 22.42
N THR A 159 7.71 16.00 22.06
CA THR A 159 6.61 15.37 22.81
C THR A 159 6.83 13.88 22.99
N ASN A 160 6.73 13.42 24.23
CA ASN A 160 7.06 12.05 24.60
C ASN A 160 5.88 11.31 25.22
N PHE A 161 5.20 10.48 24.45
CA PHE A 161 4.16 9.53 24.85
C PHE A 161 4.68 8.08 24.98
N ARG A 162 5.98 7.90 25.22
CA ARG A 162 6.55 6.56 25.36
C ARG A 162 5.81 5.79 26.45
N GLU A 163 5.39 4.56 26.14
CA GLU A 163 4.68 3.66 27.06
C GLU A 163 3.34 4.25 27.59
N ALA A 164 2.81 5.30 26.97
CA ALA A 164 1.51 5.87 27.31
C ALA A 164 0.37 4.89 27.02
N LYS A 165 -0.68 4.94 27.84
CA LYS A 165 -1.91 4.15 27.67
C LYS A 165 -3.08 5.09 27.45
N PHE A 166 -3.67 5.02 26.27
CA PHE A 166 -4.89 5.72 25.92
C PHE A 166 -6.07 4.76 26.06
N GLY A 167 -7.13 5.25 26.71
CA GLY A 167 -8.35 4.52 27.02
C GLY A 167 -9.18 4.20 25.80
N ASN A 168 -10.46 4.56 25.81
CA ASN A 168 -11.39 4.12 24.77
C ASN A 168 -11.19 4.87 23.44
N GLU A 169 -11.22 6.20 23.46
CA GLU A 169 -11.11 7.02 22.26
C GLU A 169 -10.08 8.14 22.46
N ILE A 170 -9.31 8.39 21.40
CA ILE A 170 -8.39 9.53 21.35
C ILE A 170 -8.52 10.24 20.02
N ASP A 171 -8.72 11.55 20.09
CA ASP A 171 -8.84 12.43 18.94
C ASP A 171 -7.65 13.38 18.86
N PHE A 172 -6.73 13.14 17.92
CA PHE A 172 -5.64 14.04 17.51
C PHE A 172 -5.95 14.73 16.18
N ALA A 173 -7.21 14.75 15.72
CA ALA A 173 -7.54 15.29 14.42
C ALA A 173 -7.12 16.76 14.33
N GLY A 174 -6.40 17.11 13.26
CA GLY A 174 -5.87 18.47 13.06
C GLY A 174 -4.77 18.89 14.02
N ALA A 175 -4.32 18.03 14.95
CA ALA A 175 -3.20 18.35 15.84
C ALA A 175 -1.90 18.57 15.05
N GLU A 176 -1.01 19.38 15.60
CA GLU A 176 0.32 19.66 15.08
C GLU A 176 1.36 19.29 16.12
N PHE A 177 2.32 18.44 15.74
CA PHE A 177 3.49 18.15 16.54
C PHE A 177 4.71 18.80 15.93
N GLY A 178 5.57 19.39 16.75
CA GLY A 178 6.85 19.93 16.32
C GLY A 178 7.86 18.83 15.95
N ASN A 179 9.14 19.12 16.15
CA ASN A 179 10.25 18.38 15.52
C ASN A 179 10.28 16.88 15.82
N LYS A 180 9.96 16.48 17.06
CA LYS A 180 10.04 15.08 17.50
C LYS A 180 8.83 14.64 18.30
N THR A 181 8.27 13.50 17.93
CA THR A 181 7.19 12.86 18.68
C THR A 181 7.47 11.38 18.91
N ASN A 182 7.35 10.93 20.15
CA ASN A 182 7.68 9.58 20.56
C ASN A 182 6.46 8.86 21.15
N PHE A 183 5.95 7.85 20.45
CA PHE A 183 4.89 6.92 20.87
C PHE A 183 5.43 5.48 21.02
N ILE A 184 6.74 5.30 21.27
CA ILE A 184 7.31 3.96 21.41
C ILE A 184 6.58 3.18 22.50
N SER A 185 6.16 1.95 22.19
CA SER A 185 5.41 1.07 23.09
C SER A 185 4.10 1.68 23.62
N ALA A 186 3.57 2.74 23.02
CA ALA A 186 2.29 3.31 23.41
C ALA A 186 1.14 2.36 23.04
N ARG A 187 0.11 2.33 23.87
CA ARG A 187 -1.10 1.53 23.64
C ARG A 187 -2.30 2.45 23.43
N PHE A 188 -2.86 2.38 22.25
CA PHE A 188 -4.09 3.06 21.86
C PHE A 188 -5.26 2.08 21.90
N GLY A 189 -6.37 2.45 22.56
CA GLY A 189 -7.53 1.57 22.70
C GLY A 189 -8.42 1.49 21.45
N ASN A 190 -9.71 1.76 21.62
CA ASN A 190 -10.72 1.36 20.63
C ASN A 190 -10.69 2.22 19.36
N LYS A 191 -10.46 3.52 19.50
CA LYS A 191 -10.44 4.42 18.35
C LYS A 191 -9.37 5.48 18.51
N THR A 192 -8.58 5.63 17.46
CA THR A 192 -7.53 6.63 17.38
C THR A 192 -7.66 7.39 16.08
N ASP A 193 -7.83 8.69 16.21
CA ASP A 193 -8.02 9.60 15.09
C ASP A 193 -6.82 10.53 14.96
N PHE A 194 -6.00 10.31 13.93
CA PHE A 194 -4.91 11.17 13.49
C PHE A 194 -5.25 11.85 12.15
N ARG A 195 -6.54 12.03 11.84
CA ARG A 195 -6.92 12.63 10.55
C ARG A 195 -6.44 14.06 10.47
N CYS A 196 -5.85 14.42 9.34
CA CYS A 196 -5.30 15.75 9.10
C CYS A 196 -4.21 16.19 10.11
N THR A 197 -3.68 15.28 10.95
CA THR A 197 -2.59 15.58 11.88
C THR A 197 -1.31 15.89 11.11
N LYS A 198 -0.54 16.86 11.58
CA LYS A 198 0.80 17.16 11.07
C LYS A 198 1.82 16.74 12.12
N PHE A 199 2.69 15.83 11.74
CA PHE A 199 3.86 15.52 12.54
C PHE A 199 5.08 16.20 11.93
N GLY A 200 5.96 16.76 12.77
CA GLY A 200 7.24 17.30 12.31
C GLY A 200 8.23 16.21 11.91
N ASP A 201 9.51 16.56 11.94
CA ASP A 201 10.57 15.82 11.25
C ASP A 201 10.66 14.34 11.61
N HIS A 202 10.47 13.98 12.88
CA HIS A 202 10.65 12.62 13.37
C HIS A 202 9.47 12.17 14.23
N THR A 203 8.74 11.17 13.78
CA THR A 203 7.70 10.52 14.59
C THR A 203 7.93 9.03 14.71
N ASN A 204 7.86 8.55 15.94
CA ASN A 204 8.16 7.16 16.25
C ASN A 204 6.96 6.47 16.93
N PHE A 205 6.37 5.50 16.26
CA PHE A 205 5.32 4.57 16.71
C PHE A 205 5.87 3.13 16.89
N SER A 206 7.18 2.93 17.00
CA SER A 206 7.78 1.61 17.11
C SER A 206 7.20 0.84 18.31
N ASP A 207 6.88 -0.42 18.10
CA ASP A 207 6.26 -1.32 19.08
C ASP A 207 4.93 -0.82 19.69
N SER A 208 4.32 0.22 19.12
CA SER A 208 3.02 0.69 19.56
C SER A 208 1.91 -0.29 19.16
N THR A 209 0.80 -0.26 19.90
CA THR A 209 -0.37 -1.10 19.63
C THR A 209 -1.62 -0.23 19.48
N PHE A 210 -2.25 -0.32 18.33
CA PHE A 210 -3.58 0.19 18.04
C PHE A 210 -4.56 -0.98 18.15
N VAL A 211 -5.32 -1.04 19.25
CA VAL A 211 -6.13 -2.23 19.56
C VAL A 211 -7.21 -2.47 18.50
N ASN A 212 -7.91 -1.41 18.08
CA ASN A 212 -8.98 -1.50 17.08
C ASN A 212 -8.71 -0.57 15.89
N MET A 213 -9.42 0.57 15.80
CA MET A 213 -9.34 1.46 14.64
C MET A 213 -8.27 2.53 14.82
N ALA A 214 -7.40 2.68 13.83
CA ALA A 214 -6.46 3.79 13.72
C ALA A 214 -6.60 4.48 12.36
N ASP A 215 -6.89 5.78 12.36
CA ASP A 215 -7.12 6.57 11.15
C ASP A 215 -6.11 7.70 11.03
N PHE A 216 -5.16 7.56 10.11
CA PHE A 216 -4.15 8.54 9.71
C PHE A 216 -4.55 9.27 8.41
N GLY A 217 -5.83 9.22 8.02
CA GLY A 217 -6.31 9.80 6.77
C GLY A 217 -5.93 11.27 6.64
N TYR A 218 -5.34 11.65 5.50
CA TYR A 218 -4.85 13.00 5.22
C TYR A 218 -3.76 13.52 6.18
N ALA A 219 -3.21 12.67 7.06
CA ALA A 219 -2.10 13.04 7.91
C ALA A 219 -0.83 13.32 7.09
N LYS A 220 0.03 14.17 7.64
CA LYS A 220 1.38 14.42 7.12
C LYS A 220 2.38 13.99 8.17
N LEU A 221 3.16 12.97 7.87
CA LEU A 221 4.29 12.56 8.67
C LEU A 221 5.54 13.16 8.02
N GLY A 222 6.39 13.83 8.81
CA GLY A 222 7.58 14.51 8.32
C GLY A 222 8.65 13.57 7.77
N ASN A 223 9.91 13.98 7.83
CA ASN A 223 11.01 13.30 7.14
C ASN A 223 11.15 11.83 7.52
N LYS A 224 10.91 11.47 8.78
CA LYS A 224 10.98 10.08 9.25
C LYS A 224 9.75 9.68 10.05
N ALA A 225 9.07 8.64 9.56
CA ALA A 225 7.97 7.98 10.26
C ALA A 225 8.34 6.51 10.57
N ASP A 226 8.42 6.17 11.85
CA ASP A 226 8.79 4.82 12.30
C ASP A 226 7.58 4.08 12.86
N PHE A 227 7.26 2.93 12.30
CA PHE A 227 6.23 1.98 12.72
C PHE A 227 6.83 0.57 12.89
N TYR A 228 8.14 0.48 13.16
CA TYR A 228 8.82 -0.79 13.41
C TYR A 228 8.08 -1.61 14.46
N GLY A 229 7.69 -2.85 14.15
CA GLY A 229 6.99 -3.73 15.08
C GLY A 229 5.60 -3.26 15.53
N ALA A 230 5.07 -2.16 14.97
CA ALA A 230 3.77 -1.62 15.35
C ALA A 230 2.64 -2.61 15.00
N LYS A 231 1.61 -2.65 15.86
CA LYS A 231 0.49 -3.59 15.72
C LYS A 231 -0.82 -2.83 15.53
N PHE A 232 -1.53 -3.16 14.46
CA PHE A 232 -2.87 -2.67 14.15
C PHE A 232 -3.85 -3.84 14.25
N GLY A 233 -4.65 -3.88 15.31
CA GLY A 233 -5.51 -5.02 15.64
C GLY A 233 -6.78 -5.14 14.81
N SER A 234 -7.26 -4.03 14.22
CA SER A 234 -8.41 -4.03 13.32
C SER A 234 -8.10 -3.18 12.08
N ARG A 235 -8.90 -2.14 11.81
CA ARG A 235 -8.77 -1.30 10.62
C ARG A 235 -7.71 -0.21 10.80
N ALA A 236 -6.70 -0.22 9.93
CA ALA A 236 -5.71 0.85 9.81
C ALA A 236 -5.93 1.63 8.51
N VAL A 237 -6.14 2.94 8.61
CA VAL A 237 -6.43 3.81 7.47
C VAL A 237 -5.30 4.83 7.30
N PHE A 238 -4.69 4.84 6.12
CA PHE A 238 -3.67 5.79 5.66
C PHE A 238 -4.13 6.42 4.33
N LEU A 239 -5.42 6.74 4.23
CA LEU A 239 -6.03 7.32 3.03
C LEU A 239 -5.41 8.70 2.76
N ARG A 240 -4.76 8.88 1.61
CA ARG A 240 -4.12 10.15 1.22
C ARG A 240 -3.12 10.68 2.27
N THR A 241 -2.57 9.78 3.07
CA THR A 241 -1.49 10.10 4.01
C THR A 241 -0.22 10.39 3.23
N LYS A 242 0.52 11.41 3.68
CA LYS A 242 1.84 11.74 3.13
C LYS A 242 2.90 11.37 4.15
N PHE A 243 3.77 10.46 3.77
CA PHE A 243 5.02 10.20 4.48
C PHE A 243 6.12 10.99 3.76
N GLY A 244 6.97 11.68 4.52
CA GLY A 244 8.14 12.39 3.99
C GLY A 244 9.18 11.42 3.43
N ASP A 245 10.45 11.67 3.74
CA ASP A 245 11.56 10.94 3.12
C ASP A 245 11.53 9.44 3.39
N GLU A 246 11.30 9.01 4.63
CA GLU A 246 11.41 7.61 5.02
C GLU A 246 10.24 7.13 5.90
N ALA A 247 9.57 6.06 5.48
CA ALA A 247 8.53 5.37 6.24
C ALA A 247 8.93 3.92 6.54
N TYR A 248 9.05 3.58 7.82
CA TYR A 248 9.49 2.26 8.27
C TYR A 248 8.32 1.47 8.88
N PHE A 249 7.86 0.44 8.18
CA PHE A 249 6.86 -0.53 8.64
C PHE A 249 7.47 -1.93 8.79
N TRP A 250 8.77 -2.01 9.10
CA TRP A 250 9.45 -3.30 9.26
C TRP A 250 8.82 -4.10 10.40
N ASP A 251 8.43 -5.35 10.11
CA ASP A 251 7.76 -6.28 11.06
C ASP A 251 6.46 -5.70 11.67
N ALA A 252 5.91 -4.66 11.04
CA ALA A 252 4.59 -4.16 11.39
C ALA A 252 3.53 -5.23 11.10
N LYS A 253 2.52 -5.31 11.96
CA LYS A 253 1.45 -6.30 11.88
C LYS A 253 0.10 -5.59 11.73
N PHE A 254 -0.61 -5.91 10.66
CA PHE A 254 -1.96 -5.45 10.40
C PHE A 254 -2.87 -6.67 10.46
N ASP A 255 -3.62 -6.85 11.53
CA ASP A 255 -4.38 -8.09 11.77
C ASP A 255 -5.62 -8.20 10.87
N ASN A 256 -6.12 -7.06 10.38
CA ASN A 256 -7.28 -6.98 9.53
C ASN A 256 -7.03 -5.98 8.37
N ASN A 257 -8.01 -5.14 8.04
CA ASN A 257 -7.97 -4.26 6.89
C ASN A 257 -6.94 -3.12 7.01
N ALA A 258 -6.04 -3.02 6.04
CA ALA A 258 -5.10 -1.91 5.89
C ALA A 258 -5.33 -1.14 4.57
N VAL A 259 -5.56 0.17 4.65
CA VAL A 259 -5.90 1.01 3.49
C VAL A 259 -4.90 2.13 3.30
N PHE A 260 -4.09 2.04 2.25
CA PHE A 260 -3.11 3.04 1.80
C PHE A 260 -3.52 3.67 0.45
N MET A 261 -4.83 3.86 0.26
CA MET A 261 -5.35 4.41 -1.00
C MET A 261 -4.87 5.85 -1.19
N ASP A 262 -4.35 6.16 -2.38
CA ASP A 262 -3.75 7.45 -2.72
C ASP A 262 -2.67 7.93 -1.72
N ALA A 263 -2.07 7.02 -0.93
CA ALA A 263 -0.98 7.35 -0.02
C ALA A 263 0.30 7.69 -0.79
N GLU A 264 1.08 8.65 -0.29
CA GLU A 264 2.33 9.09 -0.89
C GLU A 264 3.48 8.81 0.08
N PHE A 265 4.44 7.99 -0.35
CA PHE A 265 5.70 7.75 0.33
C PHE A 265 6.80 8.47 -0.45
N GLY A 266 7.62 9.29 0.21
CA GLY A 266 8.74 10.01 -0.40
C GLY A 266 9.86 9.08 -0.87
N ASP A 267 11.06 9.21 -0.34
CA ASP A 267 12.22 8.51 -0.87
C ASP A 267 12.19 6.99 -0.60
N GLY A 268 11.76 6.58 0.59
CA GLY A 268 11.82 5.20 1.05
C GLY A 268 10.57 4.74 1.78
N ALA A 269 10.05 3.58 1.37
CA ALA A 269 9.03 2.85 2.11
C ALA A 269 9.51 1.41 2.39
N ASN A 270 9.63 1.05 3.67
CA ASN A 270 10.13 -0.25 4.08
C ASN A 270 9.08 -1.06 4.83
N PHE A 271 8.48 -2.03 4.16
CA PHE A 271 7.54 -3.02 4.69
C PHE A 271 8.17 -4.40 4.85
N CYS A 272 9.51 -4.51 4.94
CA CYS A 272 10.18 -5.81 5.08
C CYS A 272 9.66 -6.57 6.30
N GLU A 273 9.39 -7.86 6.12
CA GLU A 273 8.89 -8.76 7.17
C GLU A 273 7.53 -8.37 7.77
N ALA A 274 6.87 -7.33 7.24
CA ALA A 274 5.52 -6.94 7.64
C ALA A 274 4.51 -8.06 7.34
N LYS A 275 3.44 -8.07 8.13
CA LYS A 275 2.36 -9.08 8.04
C LYS A 275 1.05 -8.36 7.89
N PHE A 276 0.41 -8.54 6.75
CA PHE A 276 -0.93 -8.06 6.48
C PHE A 276 -1.91 -9.23 6.61
N GLY A 277 -3.01 -8.98 7.31
CA GLY A 277 -4.15 -9.87 7.46
C GLY A 277 -4.91 -9.97 6.14
N ASP A 278 -6.24 -10.04 6.21
CA ASP A 278 -7.04 -10.34 5.04
C ASP A 278 -6.92 -9.25 3.95
N GLU A 279 -7.49 -8.07 4.13
CA GLU A 279 -7.59 -7.08 3.05
C GLU A 279 -6.52 -5.98 3.12
N ILE A 280 -5.84 -5.74 1.99
CA ILE A 280 -4.94 -4.60 1.86
C ILE A 280 -5.04 -3.89 0.52
N ILE A 281 -5.15 -2.56 0.59
CA ILE A 281 -5.39 -1.70 -0.55
C ILE A 281 -4.30 -0.62 -0.65
N PHE A 282 -3.43 -0.74 -1.65
CA PHE A 282 -2.51 0.29 -2.13
C PHE A 282 -2.99 0.91 -3.45
N LEU A 283 -4.31 1.03 -3.64
CA LEU A 283 -4.90 1.60 -4.85
C LEU A 283 -4.36 3.02 -5.06
N LYS A 284 -3.69 3.24 -6.19
CA LYS A 284 -3.05 4.53 -6.55
C LYS A 284 -2.01 5.05 -5.54
N ALA A 285 -1.49 4.19 -4.67
CA ALA A 285 -0.38 4.56 -3.80
C ALA A 285 0.84 4.91 -4.64
N LYS A 286 1.62 5.90 -4.20
CA LYS A 286 2.86 6.31 -4.83
C LYS A 286 4.02 6.04 -3.89
N PHE A 287 4.98 5.26 -4.35
CA PHE A 287 6.24 5.04 -3.69
C PHE A 287 7.33 5.74 -4.50
N GLY A 288 8.10 6.65 -3.90
CA GLY A 288 9.16 7.37 -4.60
C GLY A 288 10.34 6.46 -4.96
N ILE A 289 11.51 6.67 -4.37
CA ILE A 289 12.73 6.03 -4.89
C ILE A 289 12.77 4.53 -4.60
N ARG A 290 12.46 4.12 -3.37
CA ARG A 290 12.63 2.74 -2.88
C ARG A 290 11.36 2.22 -2.21
N ALA A 291 10.90 1.05 -2.63
CA ALA A 291 9.79 0.33 -2.00
C ALA A 291 10.19 -1.11 -1.69
N TYR A 292 10.32 -1.45 -0.40
CA TYR A 292 10.84 -2.74 0.05
C TYR A 292 9.77 -3.56 0.77
N PHE A 293 9.49 -4.74 0.24
CA PHE A 293 8.51 -5.72 0.73
C PHE A 293 9.15 -7.11 0.87
N ARG A 294 10.43 -7.16 1.27
CA ARG A 294 11.17 -8.42 1.38
C ARG A 294 10.58 -9.26 2.49
N LYS A 295 10.31 -10.54 2.22
CA LYS A 295 9.70 -11.50 3.17
C LYS A 295 8.37 -11.01 3.78
N THR A 296 7.72 -10.03 3.16
CA THR A 296 6.40 -9.56 3.58
C THR A 296 5.37 -10.66 3.34
N LYS A 297 4.44 -10.83 4.26
CA LYS A 297 3.30 -11.73 4.12
C LYS A 297 2.05 -10.92 3.91
N PHE A 298 1.41 -11.10 2.77
CA PHE A 298 0.12 -10.51 2.46
C PHE A 298 -0.96 -11.60 2.52
N GLY A 299 -2.08 -11.33 3.20
CA GLY A 299 -3.23 -12.24 3.23
C GLY A 299 -4.03 -12.26 1.93
N ASN A 300 -5.35 -12.24 2.02
CA ASN A 300 -6.24 -12.54 0.89
C ASN A 300 -6.99 -11.29 0.41
N LYS A 301 -6.95 -10.98 -0.90
CA LYS A 301 -7.48 -9.75 -1.54
C LYS A 301 -6.57 -8.54 -1.32
N ILE A 302 -5.52 -8.50 -2.13
CA ILE A 302 -4.53 -7.44 -2.13
C ILE A 302 -4.63 -6.66 -3.43
N SER A 303 -4.62 -5.34 -3.37
CA SER A 303 -4.67 -4.50 -4.56
C SER A 303 -3.58 -3.43 -4.56
N PHE A 304 -2.68 -3.51 -5.52
CA PHE A 304 -1.77 -2.45 -5.95
C PHE A 304 -2.23 -1.84 -7.28
N MET A 305 -3.54 -1.91 -7.56
CA MET A 305 -4.08 -1.36 -8.80
C MET A 305 -3.68 0.11 -8.95
N LYS A 306 -3.14 0.47 -10.12
CA LYS A 306 -2.66 1.84 -10.42
C LYS A 306 -1.62 2.39 -9.44
N ALA A 307 -0.99 1.55 -8.62
CA ALA A 307 0.12 1.99 -7.79
C ALA A 307 1.32 2.38 -8.66
N GLU A 308 2.07 3.38 -8.23
CA GLU A 308 3.28 3.85 -8.90
C GLU A 308 4.46 3.60 -7.97
N PHE A 309 5.41 2.79 -8.42
CA PHE A 309 6.68 2.59 -7.74
C PHE A 309 7.77 3.25 -8.57
N GLY A 310 8.60 4.10 -7.96
CA GLY A 310 9.69 4.75 -8.66
C GLY A 310 10.86 3.79 -8.92
N SER A 311 12.07 4.13 -8.47
CA SER A 311 13.29 3.51 -9.00
C SER A 311 13.44 2.03 -8.68
N GLU A 312 13.28 1.62 -7.42
CA GLU A 312 13.53 0.24 -6.98
C GLU A 312 12.36 -0.32 -6.18
N THR A 313 11.87 -1.48 -6.60
CA THR A 313 10.86 -2.26 -5.88
C THR A 313 11.35 -3.66 -5.60
N ASN A 314 11.26 -4.11 -4.35
CA ASN A 314 11.82 -5.40 -3.95
C ASN A 314 10.82 -6.25 -3.15
N PHE A 315 10.31 -7.32 -3.78
CA PHE A 315 9.43 -8.34 -3.21
C PHE A 315 10.15 -9.67 -2.97
N TRP A 316 11.47 -9.66 -2.75
CA TRP A 316 12.26 -10.89 -2.53
C TRP A 316 11.67 -11.72 -1.37
N TYR A 317 11.36 -12.99 -1.62
CA TYR A 317 10.69 -13.90 -0.67
C TYR A 317 9.33 -13.42 -0.13
N ALA A 318 8.68 -12.45 -0.78
CA ALA A 318 7.34 -12.03 -0.41
C ALA A 318 6.34 -13.17 -0.68
N LYS A 319 5.34 -13.31 0.20
CA LYS A 319 4.24 -14.27 0.06
C LYS A 319 2.95 -13.50 -0.12
N PHE A 320 2.30 -13.67 -1.26
CA PHE A 320 1.01 -13.09 -1.57
C PHE A 320 -0.05 -14.19 -1.48
N GLY A 321 -1.11 -13.97 -0.70
CA GLY A 321 -2.28 -14.83 -0.72
C GLY A 321 -3.06 -14.73 -2.02
N ASP A 322 -4.32 -15.17 -1.98
CA ASP A 322 -5.13 -15.31 -3.19
C ASP A 322 -5.66 -13.95 -3.71
N GLY A 323 -5.69 -13.79 -5.04
CA GLY A 323 -6.40 -12.70 -5.70
C GLY A 323 -5.65 -11.36 -5.69
N ILE A 324 -4.33 -11.38 -5.80
CA ILE A 324 -3.48 -10.18 -5.87
C ILE A 324 -3.63 -9.46 -7.23
N ILE A 325 -3.84 -8.14 -7.18
CA ILE A 325 -4.08 -7.29 -8.36
C ILE A 325 -3.04 -6.16 -8.44
N PHE A 326 -2.23 -6.18 -9.48
CA PHE A 326 -1.30 -5.12 -9.90
C PHE A 326 -1.76 -4.41 -11.18
N ASN A 327 -3.06 -4.46 -11.49
CA ASN A 327 -3.55 -3.95 -12.76
C ASN A 327 -3.26 -2.45 -12.93
N SER A 328 -2.68 -2.10 -14.07
CA SER A 328 -2.22 -0.74 -14.36
C SER A 328 -1.22 -0.15 -13.35
N ALA A 329 -0.56 -1.00 -12.54
CA ALA A 329 0.55 -0.57 -11.72
C ALA A 329 1.76 -0.22 -12.61
N LYS A 330 2.52 0.78 -12.19
CA LYS A 330 3.78 1.17 -12.85
C LYS A 330 4.93 0.85 -11.92
N PHE A 331 5.86 0.06 -12.40
CA PHE A 331 7.12 -0.18 -11.73
C PHE A 331 8.23 0.50 -12.52
N GLY A 332 9.02 1.36 -11.86
CA GLY A 332 10.11 2.08 -12.51
C GLY A 332 11.31 1.19 -12.81
N ASN A 333 12.51 1.64 -12.47
CA ASN A 333 13.73 1.10 -13.08
C ASN A 333 13.96 -0.39 -12.81
N LYS A 334 13.84 -0.85 -11.56
CA LYS A 334 14.15 -2.21 -11.17
C LYS A 334 13.07 -2.80 -10.26
N THR A 335 12.55 -3.96 -10.63
CA THR A 335 11.59 -4.72 -9.82
C THR A 335 12.07 -6.15 -9.62
N ILE A 336 12.08 -6.59 -8.36
CA ILE A 336 12.55 -7.93 -7.98
C ILE A 336 11.39 -8.70 -7.35
N PHE A 337 11.01 -9.81 -7.97
CA PHE A 337 10.11 -10.84 -7.44
C PHE A 337 10.84 -12.17 -7.17
N TRP A 338 12.18 -12.13 -7.09
CA TRP A 338 13.00 -13.32 -6.86
C TRP A 338 12.45 -14.14 -5.67
N GLN A 339 12.20 -15.43 -5.86
CA GLN A 339 11.67 -16.33 -4.82
C GLN A 339 10.34 -15.88 -4.17
N ALA A 340 9.56 -15.00 -4.81
CA ALA A 340 8.24 -14.62 -4.34
C ALA A 340 7.23 -15.74 -4.61
N GLU A 341 6.24 -15.89 -3.73
CA GLU A 341 5.16 -16.87 -3.86
C GLU A 341 3.83 -16.15 -4.02
N PHE A 342 3.09 -16.46 -5.08
CA PHE A 342 1.76 -15.94 -5.33
C PHE A 342 0.71 -17.04 -5.19
N GLY A 343 -0.42 -16.70 -4.55
CA GLY A 343 -1.58 -17.55 -4.42
C GLY A 343 -2.26 -17.91 -5.75
N ASN A 344 -3.49 -18.38 -5.66
CA ASN A 344 -4.21 -19.01 -6.76
C ASN A 344 -4.44 -18.11 -7.98
N GLU A 345 -4.65 -16.81 -7.79
CA GLU A 345 -4.90 -15.87 -8.87
C GLU A 345 -4.07 -14.59 -8.71
N THR A 346 -3.38 -14.20 -9.79
CA THR A 346 -2.58 -12.98 -9.87
C THR A 346 -2.84 -12.26 -11.19
N SER A 347 -2.98 -10.93 -11.12
CA SER A 347 -3.13 -10.10 -12.33
C SER A 347 -2.17 -8.91 -12.34
N PHE A 348 -1.38 -8.82 -13.41
CA PHE A 348 -0.55 -7.68 -13.81
C PHE A 348 -1.15 -6.98 -15.04
N GLY A 349 -2.47 -7.09 -15.25
CA GLY A 349 -3.12 -6.64 -16.47
C GLY A 349 -2.88 -5.15 -16.73
N LYS A 350 -2.34 -4.81 -17.90
CA LYS A 350 -1.92 -3.44 -18.26
C LYS A 350 -0.90 -2.79 -17.32
N ALA A 351 -0.19 -3.58 -16.51
CA ALA A 351 0.93 -3.09 -15.72
C ALA A 351 2.10 -2.67 -16.64
N GLU A 352 2.96 -1.81 -16.14
CA GLU A 352 4.15 -1.36 -16.85
C GLU A 352 5.39 -1.65 -16.00
N PHE A 353 6.39 -2.31 -16.59
CA PHE A 353 7.69 -2.55 -15.99
C PHE A 353 8.76 -1.75 -16.71
N GLY A 354 9.59 -1.02 -15.97
CA GLY A 354 10.72 -0.26 -16.51
C GLY A 354 11.87 -1.13 -17.02
N ASN A 355 13.09 -0.82 -16.59
CA ASN A 355 14.30 -1.36 -17.22
C ASN A 355 14.58 -2.83 -16.87
N GLU A 356 14.17 -3.29 -15.69
CA GLU A 356 14.40 -4.64 -15.22
C GLU A 356 13.24 -5.16 -14.35
N ALA A 357 12.75 -6.36 -14.69
CA ALA A 357 11.81 -7.13 -13.90
C ALA A 357 12.33 -8.57 -13.73
N ASP A 358 12.69 -8.95 -12.51
CA ASP A 358 13.24 -10.28 -12.21
C ASP A 358 12.21 -11.17 -11.51
N PHE A 359 11.71 -12.18 -12.23
CA PHE A 359 10.79 -13.21 -11.75
C PHE A 359 11.49 -14.58 -11.58
N LYS A 360 12.82 -14.59 -11.42
CA LYS A 360 13.56 -15.84 -11.18
C LYS A 360 13.03 -16.55 -9.95
N GLY A 361 12.79 -17.86 -10.04
CA GLY A 361 12.30 -18.68 -8.93
C GLY A 361 11.01 -18.19 -8.29
N THR A 362 10.26 -17.30 -8.92
CA THR A 362 8.93 -16.89 -8.48
C THR A 362 7.96 -18.04 -8.70
N GLU A 363 7.05 -18.29 -7.78
CA GLU A 363 5.97 -19.26 -7.96
C GLU A 363 4.64 -18.53 -8.13
N PHE A 364 3.98 -18.76 -9.26
CA PHE A 364 2.60 -18.32 -9.50
C PHE A 364 1.63 -19.50 -9.39
N GLY A 365 0.48 -19.25 -8.76
CA GLY A 365 -0.57 -20.26 -8.61
C GLY A 365 -1.33 -20.60 -9.89
N ASN A 366 -2.63 -20.84 -9.75
CA ASN A 366 -3.45 -21.46 -10.79
C ASN A 366 -3.76 -20.56 -11.98
N LYS A 367 -3.68 -19.23 -11.81
CA LYS A 367 -3.99 -18.28 -12.87
C LYS A 367 -3.14 -17.03 -12.76
N THR A 368 -2.42 -16.72 -13.82
CA THR A 368 -1.59 -15.51 -13.90
C THR A 368 -1.89 -14.74 -15.17
N ILE A 369 -2.14 -13.44 -15.03
CA ILE A 369 -2.54 -12.57 -16.15
C ILE A 369 -1.49 -11.48 -16.33
N PHE A 370 -0.78 -11.50 -17.46
CA PHE A 370 0.07 -10.43 -17.97
C PHE A 370 -0.56 -9.73 -19.18
N SER A 371 -1.88 -9.83 -19.34
CA SER A 371 -2.56 -9.32 -20.52
C SER A 371 -2.45 -7.79 -20.63
N GLY A 372 -1.98 -7.29 -21.76
CA GLY A 372 -1.74 -5.86 -21.97
C GLY A 372 -0.56 -5.28 -21.18
N THR A 373 0.21 -6.11 -20.46
CA THR A 373 1.40 -5.65 -19.73
C THR A 373 2.45 -5.10 -20.71
N VAL A 374 3.12 -4.02 -20.33
CA VAL A 374 4.21 -3.43 -21.11
C VAL A 374 5.54 -3.66 -20.38
N PHE A 375 6.52 -4.20 -21.09
CA PHE A 375 7.90 -4.30 -20.62
C PHE A 375 8.76 -3.30 -21.39
N ASN A 376 9.46 -2.44 -20.67
CA ASN A 376 10.34 -1.41 -21.24
C ASN A 376 11.79 -1.88 -21.39
N GLY A 377 12.20 -2.88 -20.59
CA GLY A 377 13.53 -3.46 -20.60
C GLY A 377 13.50 -4.97 -20.39
N LYS A 378 14.47 -5.47 -19.61
CA LYS A 378 14.67 -6.90 -19.42
C LYS A 378 13.63 -7.48 -18.45
N ALA A 379 12.95 -8.55 -18.85
CA ALA A 379 12.09 -9.34 -17.98
C ALA A 379 12.58 -10.80 -17.95
N ASN A 380 12.94 -11.30 -16.77
CA ASN A 380 13.50 -12.64 -16.63
C ASN A 380 12.53 -13.57 -15.91
N PHE A 381 12.18 -14.68 -16.56
CA PHE A 381 11.41 -15.79 -15.99
C PHE A 381 12.29 -17.04 -16.04
N GLU A 382 12.77 -17.48 -14.88
CA GLU A 382 13.64 -18.66 -14.77
C GLU A 382 13.20 -19.60 -13.65
N GLY A 383 12.88 -20.86 -13.98
CA GLY A 383 12.60 -21.92 -13.00
C GLY A 383 11.50 -22.91 -13.40
N ASP A 384 11.67 -24.16 -12.96
CA ASP A 384 10.90 -25.33 -13.41
C ASP A 384 9.40 -25.30 -13.02
N GLN A 385 8.98 -24.41 -12.12
CA GLN A 385 7.61 -24.31 -11.58
C GLN A 385 7.12 -22.86 -11.46
N ILE A 386 7.54 -21.98 -12.37
CA ILE A 386 7.08 -20.58 -12.35
C ILE A 386 5.55 -20.46 -12.43
N PHE A 387 4.90 -21.17 -13.36
CA PHE A 387 3.45 -21.13 -13.53
C PHE A 387 2.85 -22.49 -13.19
N LYS A 388 1.99 -22.58 -12.16
CA LYS A 388 1.32 -23.85 -11.81
C LYS A 388 0.31 -24.30 -12.87
N ARG A 389 -0.43 -23.36 -13.45
CA ARG A 389 -1.46 -23.64 -14.47
C ARG A 389 -1.53 -22.52 -15.51
N ALA A 390 -2.68 -21.86 -15.65
CA ALA A 390 -2.98 -21.00 -16.78
C ALA A 390 -2.23 -19.66 -16.66
N CYS A 391 -1.48 -19.31 -17.70
CA CYS A 391 -0.81 -18.02 -17.80
C CYS A 391 -1.20 -17.29 -19.10
N PHE A 392 -1.42 -15.98 -19.03
CA PHE A 392 -1.90 -15.18 -20.15
C PHE A 392 -0.95 -14.01 -20.44
N PHE A 393 -0.05 -14.18 -21.41
CA PHE A 393 0.76 -13.11 -22.00
C PHE A 393 0.08 -12.58 -23.26
N THR A 394 -1.20 -12.19 -23.15
CA THR A 394 -1.99 -11.73 -24.30
C THR A 394 -1.82 -10.24 -24.54
N GLY A 395 -1.46 -9.80 -25.75
CA GLY A 395 -1.35 -8.37 -26.07
C GLY A 395 -0.22 -7.66 -25.31
N VAL A 396 0.88 -8.37 -25.04
CA VAL A 396 2.03 -7.82 -24.29
C VAL A 396 2.78 -6.83 -25.16
N GLY A 397 2.98 -5.62 -24.64
CA GLY A 397 3.76 -4.57 -25.30
C GLY A 397 5.25 -4.72 -25.01
N LEU A 398 6.07 -4.69 -26.06
CA LEU A 398 7.53 -4.72 -25.98
C LEU A 398 8.10 -3.43 -26.58
N ASN A 399 8.64 -2.54 -25.75
CA ASN A 399 9.37 -1.37 -26.26
C ASN A 399 10.70 -1.78 -26.89
N GLU A 400 11.35 -0.93 -27.68
CA GLU A 400 12.50 -1.30 -28.54
C GLU A 400 13.64 -2.05 -27.82
N LYS A 401 13.93 -1.67 -26.56
CA LYS A 401 14.99 -2.26 -25.74
C LYS A 401 14.51 -3.43 -24.87
N ALA A 402 13.23 -3.77 -24.94
CA ALA A 402 12.65 -4.81 -24.12
C ALA A 402 13.14 -6.20 -24.53
N GLU A 403 13.46 -7.02 -23.54
CA GLU A 403 13.89 -8.40 -23.73
C GLU A 403 13.18 -9.28 -22.69
N ILE A 404 12.21 -10.08 -23.12
CA ILE A 404 11.61 -11.10 -22.26
C ILE A 404 12.37 -12.41 -22.47
N ILE A 405 12.77 -13.04 -21.36
CA ILE A 405 13.54 -14.28 -21.36
C ILE A 405 12.80 -15.31 -20.52
N PHE A 406 12.53 -16.48 -21.10
CA PHE A 406 12.04 -17.66 -20.41
C PHE A 406 13.13 -18.74 -20.42
N ILE A 407 13.55 -19.18 -19.24
CA ILE A 407 14.59 -20.21 -19.05
C ILE A 407 14.05 -21.33 -18.16
N LYS A 408 14.01 -22.57 -18.68
CA LYS A 408 13.51 -23.73 -17.93
C LYS A 408 12.07 -23.56 -17.40
N VAL A 409 11.21 -22.94 -18.20
CA VAL A 409 9.81 -22.66 -17.81
C VAL A 409 8.86 -23.61 -18.53
N ASP A 410 7.87 -24.15 -17.81
CA ASP A 410 6.74 -24.85 -18.41
C ASP A 410 5.73 -23.83 -18.99
N LEU A 411 5.58 -23.83 -20.31
CA LEU A 411 4.67 -22.98 -21.07
C LEU A 411 3.48 -23.78 -21.64
N SER A 412 3.25 -25.00 -21.17
CA SER A 412 2.19 -25.90 -21.65
C SER A 412 0.77 -25.35 -21.49
N GLN A 413 0.57 -24.41 -20.55
CA GLN A 413 -0.69 -23.73 -20.28
C GLN A 413 -0.58 -22.20 -20.41
N THR A 414 0.30 -21.74 -21.30
CA THR A 414 0.54 -20.30 -21.50
C THR A 414 -0.01 -19.83 -22.84
N SER A 415 -0.82 -18.77 -22.80
CA SER A 415 -1.35 -18.09 -23.98
C SER A 415 -0.47 -16.90 -24.34
N PHE A 416 -0.20 -16.73 -25.64
CA PHE A 416 0.59 -15.62 -26.18
C PHE A 416 -0.14 -14.84 -27.28
N LEU A 417 -1.47 -14.94 -27.36
CA LEU A 417 -2.23 -14.27 -28.41
C LEU A 417 -1.94 -12.76 -28.47
N ASP A 418 -1.85 -12.21 -29.69
CA ASP A 418 -1.61 -10.78 -29.92
C ASP A 418 -0.29 -10.24 -29.32
N SER A 419 0.71 -11.10 -29.10
CA SER A 419 2.02 -10.72 -28.58
C SER A 419 3.13 -11.04 -29.58
N ASP A 420 4.19 -10.22 -29.59
CA ASP A 420 5.36 -10.41 -30.45
C ASP A 420 6.28 -11.49 -29.87
N LEU A 421 6.15 -12.71 -30.39
CA LEU A 421 6.93 -13.88 -29.99
C LEU A 421 8.32 -13.92 -30.63
N GLU A 422 8.54 -13.21 -31.74
CA GLU A 422 9.84 -13.17 -32.42
C GLU A 422 10.91 -12.56 -31.52
N ARG A 423 10.53 -11.54 -30.75
CA ARG A 423 11.41 -10.79 -29.83
C ARG A 423 11.58 -11.42 -28.44
N ILE A 424 10.91 -12.54 -28.16
CA ILE A 424 11.01 -13.25 -26.87
C ILE A 424 12.05 -14.36 -26.93
N ARG A 425 12.89 -14.47 -25.91
CA ARG A 425 13.91 -15.52 -25.81
C ARG A 425 13.42 -16.72 -25.01
N PHE A 426 13.14 -17.81 -25.71
CA PHE A 426 12.88 -19.12 -25.12
C PHE A 426 14.15 -19.98 -25.04
N ARG A 427 14.43 -20.54 -23.86
CA ARG A 427 15.51 -21.50 -23.60
C ARG A 427 15.04 -22.61 -22.66
N ASP A 428 15.22 -23.87 -23.04
CA ASP A 428 14.85 -25.04 -22.23
C ASP A 428 13.38 -25.02 -21.76
N VAL A 429 12.48 -24.42 -22.55
CA VAL A 429 11.05 -24.30 -22.21
C VAL A 429 10.26 -25.53 -22.66
N ILE A 430 9.13 -25.79 -21.98
CA ILE A 430 8.22 -26.89 -22.33
C ILE A 430 6.99 -26.32 -23.03
N TRP A 431 6.75 -26.77 -24.26
CA TRP A 431 5.55 -26.46 -25.04
C TRP A 431 4.51 -27.58 -24.91
N PRO A 432 3.20 -27.30 -25.01
CA PRO A 432 2.20 -28.36 -25.02
C PRO A 432 2.36 -29.26 -26.25
N ARG A 433 1.95 -30.52 -26.14
CA ARG A 433 2.06 -31.52 -27.22
C ARG A 433 0.72 -31.75 -27.90
N LYS A 434 0.69 -31.70 -29.23
CA LYS A 434 -0.47 -32.11 -30.04
C LYS A 434 -0.12 -33.30 -30.92
N GLY A 435 -0.46 -34.49 -30.47
CA GLY A 435 0.03 -35.72 -31.09
C GLY A 435 1.55 -35.80 -30.97
N ARG A 436 2.26 -35.84 -32.11
CA ARG A 436 3.74 -35.93 -32.12
C ARG A 436 4.45 -34.58 -32.11
N ARG A 437 3.79 -33.49 -32.52
CA ARG A 437 4.40 -32.16 -32.62
C ARG A 437 4.22 -31.34 -31.35
N ARG A 438 5.06 -30.32 -31.19
CA ARG A 438 4.78 -29.20 -30.30
C ARG A 438 3.58 -28.39 -30.80
N GLY A 439 2.83 -27.82 -29.88
CA GLY A 439 1.67 -26.98 -30.16
C GLY A 439 1.67 -25.74 -29.29
N LEU A 440 0.65 -24.90 -29.49
CA LEU A 440 0.35 -23.77 -28.63
C LEU A 440 -0.87 -24.06 -27.80
N TRP A 441 -0.87 -23.62 -26.53
CA TRP A 441 -2.02 -23.82 -25.64
C TRP A 441 -3.30 -23.20 -26.20
N ASP A 442 -3.17 -22.09 -26.92
CA ASP A 442 -4.25 -21.41 -27.65
C ASP A 442 -4.99 -22.32 -28.64
N GLU A 443 -4.35 -23.39 -29.12
CA GLU A 443 -4.98 -24.39 -29.99
C GLU A 443 -5.90 -25.38 -29.22
N PHE A 444 -5.74 -25.50 -27.90
CA PHE A 444 -6.46 -26.45 -27.05
C PHE A 444 -7.62 -25.82 -26.27
N GLN A 445 -7.75 -24.48 -26.23
CA GLN A 445 -8.85 -23.81 -25.53
C GLN A 445 -10.19 -24.02 -26.24
N PHE A 446 -10.82 -25.15 -25.97
CA PHE A 446 -12.20 -25.51 -26.27
C PHE A 446 -12.59 -26.55 -25.20
N ASP A 447 -13.46 -26.23 -24.23
CA ASP A 447 -14.68 -27.05 -24.15
C ASP A 447 -15.83 -26.45 -23.30
N ARG A 448 -15.77 -25.20 -22.81
CA ARG A 448 -16.84 -24.69 -21.91
C ARG A 448 -17.23 -23.21 -22.04
N ILE A 449 -17.51 -22.65 -23.22
CA ILE A 449 -18.32 -21.42 -23.33
C ILE A 449 -19.25 -21.52 -24.55
N SER A 450 -20.48 -21.03 -24.37
CA SER A 450 -21.71 -21.17 -25.17
C SER A 450 -21.64 -20.83 -26.66
N PHE A 451 -22.58 -21.43 -27.41
CA PHE A 451 -22.82 -21.44 -28.87
C PHE A 451 -22.89 -20.09 -29.63
N TYR A 452 -22.71 -18.94 -28.97
CA TYR A 452 -22.75 -17.63 -29.61
C TYR A 452 -21.66 -16.73 -29.00
N GLU A 453 -20.42 -16.84 -29.48
CA GLU A 453 -19.48 -15.73 -29.72
C GLU A 453 -18.02 -16.20 -29.92
N LYS A 454 -17.35 -15.50 -30.84
CA LYS A 454 -15.97 -15.65 -31.32
C LYS A 454 -15.67 -16.92 -32.12
N GLN A 455 -15.84 -16.79 -33.44
CA GLN A 455 -15.12 -17.57 -34.44
C GLN A 455 -13.66 -17.69 -34.00
N HIS A 456 -13.22 -18.92 -33.72
CA HIS A 456 -11.86 -19.21 -33.28
C HIS A 456 -10.88 -18.52 -34.25
N ASP A 457 -10.06 -17.60 -33.75
CA ASP A 457 -9.22 -16.77 -34.59
C ASP A 457 -7.96 -17.55 -34.98
N TYR A 458 -8.17 -18.53 -35.86
CA TYR A 458 -7.12 -19.36 -36.41
C TYR A 458 -6.01 -18.54 -37.07
N GLU A 459 -6.29 -17.30 -37.49
CA GLU A 459 -5.26 -16.45 -38.07
C GLU A 459 -4.28 -15.96 -37.00
N LYS A 460 -4.79 -15.49 -35.85
CA LYS A 460 -3.92 -15.10 -34.72
C LYS A 460 -3.07 -16.24 -34.20
N ILE A 461 -3.64 -17.45 -34.10
CA ILE A 461 -2.87 -18.63 -33.68
C ILE A 461 -1.84 -19.00 -34.75
N ALA A 462 -2.19 -18.93 -36.04
CA ALA A 462 -1.25 -19.16 -37.14
C ALA A 462 -0.10 -18.14 -37.14
N GLU A 463 -0.39 -16.87 -36.83
CA GLU A 463 0.60 -15.81 -36.69
C GLU A 463 1.58 -16.10 -35.55
N ASN A 464 1.10 -16.51 -34.37
CA ASN A 464 1.99 -16.95 -33.28
C ASN A 464 2.88 -18.14 -33.68
N TYR A 465 2.34 -19.13 -34.40
CA TYR A 465 3.16 -20.21 -34.94
C TYR A 465 4.24 -19.69 -35.91
N ARG A 466 3.93 -18.76 -36.81
CA ARG A 466 4.92 -18.15 -37.72
C ARG A 466 6.07 -17.49 -36.98
N GLN A 467 5.75 -16.69 -35.97
CA GLN A 467 6.77 -15.98 -35.20
C GLN A 467 7.66 -16.95 -34.43
N LEU A 468 7.12 -18.08 -33.94
CA LEU A 468 7.92 -19.13 -33.31
C LEU A 468 8.81 -19.87 -34.31
N VAL A 469 8.35 -20.11 -35.55
CA VAL A 469 9.21 -20.65 -36.62
C VAL A 469 10.42 -19.73 -36.80
N LEU A 470 10.21 -18.43 -37.01
CA LEU A 470 11.28 -17.45 -37.17
C LEU A 470 12.22 -17.40 -35.95
N ASN A 471 11.66 -17.44 -34.73
CA ASN A 471 12.44 -17.42 -33.50
C ASN A 471 13.40 -18.62 -33.35
N TYR A 472 12.93 -19.83 -33.67
CA TYR A 472 13.72 -21.05 -33.55
C TYR A 472 14.66 -21.27 -34.75
N GLU A 473 14.28 -20.84 -35.95
CA GLU A 473 15.18 -20.81 -37.13
C GLU A 473 16.37 -19.88 -36.89
N ALA A 474 16.14 -18.68 -36.32
CA ALA A 474 17.21 -17.75 -35.96
C ALA A 474 18.23 -18.36 -34.97
N LYS A 475 17.79 -19.34 -34.17
CA LYS A 475 18.63 -20.10 -33.22
C LYS A 475 19.21 -21.40 -33.81
N ARG A 476 18.91 -21.71 -35.07
CA ARG A 476 19.29 -22.96 -35.76
C ARG A 476 18.71 -24.23 -35.12
N ASP A 477 17.59 -24.13 -34.42
CA ASP A 477 16.82 -25.26 -33.92
C ASP A 477 15.70 -25.59 -34.92
N PHE A 478 16.12 -26.18 -36.04
CA PHE A 478 15.25 -26.44 -37.18
C PHE A 478 14.19 -27.51 -36.88
N ASP A 479 14.49 -28.48 -36.01
CA ASP A 479 13.55 -29.53 -35.61
C ASP A 479 12.35 -28.93 -34.86
N THR A 480 12.61 -27.99 -33.94
CA THR A 480 11.54 -27.29 -33.23
C THR A 480 10.78 -26.32 -34.15
N ALA A 481 11.47 -25.65 -35.07
CA ALA A 481 10.81 -24.80 -36.06
C ALA A 481 9.88 -25.61 -37.00
N GLU A 482 10.27 -26.80 -37.45
CA GLU A 482 9.45 -27.66 -38.30
C GLU A 482 8.14 -28.08 -37.60
N ASP A 483 8.23 -28.49 -36.33
CA ASP A 483 7.06 -28.81 -35.49
C ASP A 483 6.03 -27.66 -35.47
N PHE A 484 6.51 -26.42 -35.32
CA PHE A 484 5.66 -25.23 -35.29
C PHE A 484 5.12 -24.86 -36.67
N HIS A 485 5.89 -25.06 -37.75
CA HIS A 485 5.42 -24.84 -39.11
C HIS A 485 4.26 -25.78 -39.48
N ILE A 486 4.30 -27.05 -39.03
CA ILE A 486 3.16 -27.97 -39.17
C ILE A 486 1.92 -27.43 -38.45
N GLY A 487 2.10 -26.87 -37.24
CA GLY A 487 1.03 -26.22 -36.48
C GLY A 487 0.42 -25.04 -37.23
N GLU A 488 1.27 -24.18 -37.82
CA GLU A 488 0.86 -23.05 -38.65
C GLU A 488 -0.02 -23.48 -39.83
N MET A 489 0.44 -24.47 -40.60
CA MET A 489 -0.30 -25.01 -41.74
C MET A 489 -1.65 -25.59 -41.31
N GLU A 490 -1.70 -26.24 -40.16
CA GLU A 490 -2.94 -26.78 -39.61
C GLU A 490 -3.94 -25.66 -39.27
N MET A 491 -3.48 -24.56 -38.68
CA MET A 491 -4.34 -23.41 -38.36
C MET A 491 -4.90 -22.76 -39.63
N ARG A 492 -4.06 -22.55 -40.64
CA ARG A 492 -4.50 -22.05 -41.96
C ARG A 492 -5.53 -22.98 -42.61
N ARG A 493 -5.35 -24.30 -42.49
CA ARG A 493 -6.33 -25.30 -42.97
C ARG A 493 -7.66 -25.16 -42.22
N LYS A 494 -7.64 -25.06 -40.89
CA LYS A 494 -8.84 -24.88 -40.06
C LYS A 494 -9.56 -23.57 -40.39
N LYS A 495 -8.83 -22.47 -40.60
CA LYS A 495 -9.38 -21.19 -41.06
C LYS A 495 -10.14 -21.33 -42.38
N LYS A 496 -9.52 -21.96 -43.40
CA LYS A 496 -10.17 -22.20 -44.69
C LYS A 496 -11.44 -23.03 -44.54
N ARG A 497 -11.42 -24.08 -43.72
CA ARG A 497 -12.59 -24.92 -43.42
C ARG A 497 -13.69 -24.13 -42.70
N ALA A 498 -13.35 -23.30 -41.72
CA ALA A 498 -14.31 -22.48 -41.01
C ALA A 498 -15.02 -21.48 -41.95
N ILE A 499 -14.26 -20.78 -42.80
CA ILE A 499 -14.81 -19.88 -43.83
C ILE A 499 -15.74 -20.63 -44.79
N ALA A 500 -15.33 -21.81 -45.24
CA ALA A 500 -16.12 -22.65 -46.12
C ALA A 500 -17.45 -23.10 -45.47
N ASN A 501 -17.40 -23.51 -44.20
CA ASN A 501 -18.59 -23.89 -43.44
C ASN A 501 -19.55 -22.72 -43.24
N THR A 502 -19.06 -21.52 -42.91
CA THR A 502 -19.90 -20.32 -42.78
C THR A 502 -20.57 -19.96 -44.11
N LYS A 503 -19.84 -20.04 -45.23
CA LYS A 503 -20.41 -19.84 -46.57
C LYS A 503 -21.49 -20.88 -46.89
N ALA A 504 -21.25 -22.15 -46.54
CA ALA A 504 -22.21 -23.23 -46.75
C ALA A 504 -23.47 -23.05 -45.88
N TYR A 505 -23.32 -22.64 -44.63
CA TYR A 505 -24.43 -22.33 -43.73
C TYR A 505 -25.30 -21.19 -44.28
N ASN A 506 -24.69 -20.05 -44.65
CA ASN A 506 -25.42 -18.91 -45.22
C ASN A 506 -26.11 -19.28 -46.55
N ALA A 507 -25.51 -20.18 -47.35
CA ALA A 507 -26.11 -20.67 -48.60
C ALA A 507 -27.28 -21.65 -48.35
N ALA A 508 -27.24 -22.44 -47.27
CA ALA A 508 -28.32 -23.32 -46.85
C ALA A 508 -29.52 -22.50 -46.30
N GLU A 509 -29.26 -21.42 -45.58
CA GLU A 509 -30.27 -20.47 -45.10
C GLU A 509 -30.95 -19.71 -46.26
N ALA A 510 -30.24 -19.49 -47.37
CA ALA A 510 -30.75 -18.88 -48.61
C ALA A 510 -31.59 -19.81 -49.52
N LYS A 511 -32.13 -20.93 -49.01
CA LYS A 511 -32.99 -21.91 -49.72
C LYS A 511 -32.36 -22.54 -50.98
N CYS A 512 -31.22 -23.23 -50.85
CA CYS A 512 -30.69 -24.06 -51.94
C CYS A 512 -30.36 -25.50 -51.48
N PHE A 513 -31.39 -26.36 -51.45
CA PHE A 513 -31.37 -27.74 -50.95
C PHE A 513 -30.40 -28.69 -51.70
N TRP A 514 -30.02 -28.37 -52.95
CA TRP A 514 -29.13 -29.21 -53.76
C TRP A 514 -27.64 -28.90 -53.60
N ALA A 515 -27.27 -27.71 -53.11
CA ALA A 515 -25.88 -27.31 -52.92
C ALA A 515 -25.22 -28.00 -51.70
N GLU A 516 -26.00 -28.30 -50.67
CA GLU A 516 -25.51 -28.84 -49.39
C GLU A 516 -24.97 -30.28 -49.52
N ARG A 517 -25.55 -31.07 -50.43
CA ARG A 517 -25.28 -32.51 -50.54
C ARG A 517 -24.06 -32.82 -51.43
N MET A 518 -23.75 -31.98 -52.42
CA MET A 518 -22.53 -32.11 -53.22
C MET A 518 -21.28 -31.61 -52.48
N TRP A 519 -21.40 -30.58 -51.65
CA TRP A 519 -20.26 -30.01 -50.90
C TRP A 519 -19.75 -30.94 -49.79
N ARG A 520 -20.64 -31.65 -49.08
CA ARG A 520 -20.24 -32.61 -48.03
C ARG A 520 -19.41 -33.78 -48.56
N GLY A 521 -19.64 -34.21 -49.82
CA GLY A 521 -18.86 -35.29 -50.46
C GLY A 521 -17.47 -34.86 -50.90
N TRP A 522 -17.29 -33.62 -51.39
CA TRP A 522 -15.99 -33.08 -51.79
C TRP A 522 -15.08 -32.70 -50.60
N GLY A 523 -15.68 -32.31 -49.47
CA GLY A 523 -14.93 -32.01 -48.24
C GLY A 523 -14.20 -33.22 -47.64
N LEU A 524 -14.76 -34.44 -47.79
CA LEU A 524 -14.17 -35.69 -47.27
C LEU A 524 -12.96 -36.17 -48.09
N ILE A 525 -12.88 -35.83 -49.38
CA ILE A 525 -11.76 -36.21 -50.26
C ILE A 525 -10.55 -35.27 -50.04
N GLN A 526 -10.79 -33.98 -49.76
CA GLN A 526 -9.71 -33.04 -49.36
C GLN A 526 -9.09 -33.33 -47.98
N GLU A 527 -9.72 -34.17 -47.15
CA GLU A 527 -9.15 -34.61 -45.87
C GLU A 527 -7.98 -35.59 -46.04
N TRP A 528 -7.94 -36.36 -47.14
CA TRP A 528 -6.96 -37.43 -47.37
C TRP A 528 -5.82 -37.05 -48.32
N ILE A 529 -6.03 -36.11 -49.25
CA ILE A 529 -5.02 -35.71 -50.25
C ILE A 529 -4.88 -34.18 -50.25
N ASN A 530 -4.05 -33.64 -49.36
CA ASN A 530 -3.66 -32.24 -49.40
C ASN A 530 -2.19 -32.04 -48.99
N GLY A 531 -1.63 -30.89 -49.34
CA GLY A 531 -0.22 -30.57 -49.08
C GLY A 531 0.19 -30.69 -47.61
N TYR A 532 -0.72 -30.45 -46.65
CA TYR A 532 -0.44 -30.66 -45.22
C TYR A 532 -0.32 -32.15 -44.87
N ALA A 533 -1.18 -33.01 -45.40
CA ALA A 533 -1.11 -34.46 -45.17
C ALA A 533 0.13 -35.08 -45.84
N VAL A 534 0.47 -34.63 -47.05
CA VAL A 534 1.67 -35.04 -47.78
C VAL A 534 2.93 -34.53 -47.09
N TYR A 535 2.99 -33.25 -46.70
CA TYR A 535 4.11 -32.68 -45.97
C TYR A 535 4.30 -33.35 -44.61
N ARG A 536 3.23 -33.60 -43.85
CA ARG A 536 3.28 -34.33 -42.57
C ARG A 536 3.80 -35.76 -42.71
N PHE A 537 3.56 -36.40 -43.86
CA PHE A 537 4.06 -37.75 -44.14
C PHE A 537 5.50 -37.75 -44.67
N LEU A 538 5.91 -36.71 -45.42
CA LEU A 538 7.23 -36.57 -46.01
C LEU A 538 8.25 -35.84 -45.13
N SER A 539 7.80 -35.04 -44.17
CA SER A 539 8.59 -34.38 -43.11
C SER A 539 9.41 -35.44 -42.38
N LYS A 540 10.74 -35.41 -42.62
CA LYS A 540 11.73 -36.44 -42.26
C LYS A 540 13.03 -35.81 -41.74
N TYR A 541 12.98 -34.67 -41.05
CA TYR A 541 14.20 -34.08 -40.47
C TYR A 541 14.67 -34.77 -39.16
N GLY A 542 13.95 -35.79 -38.67
CA GLY A 542 14.32 -36.61 -37.51
C GLY A 542 15.19 -37.85 -37.78
N THR A 543 16.03 -37.87 -38.82
CA THR A 543 17.12 -38.87 -38.99
C THR A 543 18.44 -38.21 -39.41
N SER A 544 18.90 -37.18 -38.72
CA SER A 544 20.35 -36.96 -38.59
C SER A 544 20.74 -37.73 -37.32
N TYR A 545 21.25 -38.96 -37.40
CA TYR A 545 22.68 -39.30 -37.40
C TYR A 545 22.97 -40.67 -38.05
N LEU A 546 21.95 -41.42 -38.50
CA LEU A 546 22.12 -42.78 -39.04
C LEU A 546 22.49 -42.83 -40.53
N HIS A 547 22.42 -41.71 -41.26
CA HIS A 547 22.94 -41.61 -42.65
C HIS A 547 24.37 -41.04 -42.73
N GLY A 548 24.95 -40.60 -41.60
CA GLY A 548 26.36 -40.19 -41.52
C GLY A 548 27.34 -41.34 -41.29
N MET A 549 26.86 -42.59 -41.21
CA MET A 549 27.67 -43.82 -41.10
C MET A 549 27.70 -44.65 -42.39
N MET A 550 27.19 -44.11 -43.51
CA MET A 550 27.26 -44.76 -44.83
C MET A 550 27.72 -43.79 -45.94
N VAL A 551 28.79 -43.03 -45.67
CA VAL A 551 29.77 -42.58 -46.68
C VAL A 551 31.15 -42.56 -46.03
#